data_AF-A0AAD9K8F4-F1
#
_entry.id   AF-A0AAD9K8F4-F1
#
_cell.length_a   1.000
_cell.length_b   1.000
_cell.length_c   1.000
_cell.angle_alpha   90.00
_cell.angle_beta   90.00
_cell.angle_gamma   90.00
#
_symmetry.space_group_name_H-M   'P 1'
#
loop_
_entity.id
_entity.type
_entity.pdbx_description
1 polymer ?
#
loop_
_entity_poly.entity_id
_entity_poly.type
_entity_poly.pdbx_seq_one_letter_code
_entity_poly.pdbx_strand_id
1 'polypeptide(L)'
;MHTAQSLIWSLQEIRTSDAHRRTLEVHDRVWSIAMNPTGSVMKWEEPFDSTLYCVQSDGHYAVITGTARHGMVRLWDKRHSRPIQMYYVGRGSSPVYSLAYDSGHLYVALDKGINMLDFTVR
;
A
#
# COMPACT_ATOMS: atom_id res chain seq x y z
N MET A 1 -22.78 37.09 -8.56
CA MET A 1 -22.25 36.21 -9.63
C MET A 1 -20.79 36.57 -9.83
N HIS A 2 -19.87 35.77 -9.29
CA HIS A 2 -18.45 35.82 -9.65
C HIS A 2 -17.94 34.38 -9.72
N THR A 3 -17.67 33.95 -10.94
CA THR A 3 -17.19 32.61 -11.28
C THR A 3 -15.71 32.54 -10.97
N ALA A 4 -15.30 31.74 -9.97
CA ALA A 4 -13.90 31.40 -9.77
C ALA A 4 -13.60 30.14 -10.58
N GLN A 5 -12.98 30.33 -11.76
CA GLN A 5 -12.36 29.24 -12.51
C GLN A 5 -11.15 28.75 -11.72
N SER A 6 -11.08 27.45 -11.42
CA SER A 6 -9.90 26.83 -10.81
C SER A 6 -9.15 26.03 -11.86
N LEU A 7 -7.84 26.30 -11.95
CA LEU A 7 -6.93 25.85 -13.00
C LEU A 7 -6.63 24.35 -12.87
N ILE A 8 -6.83 23.62 -13.97
CA ILE A 8 -6.38 22.23 -14.13
C ILE A 8 -4.87 22.26 -14.40
N TRP A 9 -4.05 21.64 -13.54
CA TRP A 9 -2.64 21.40 -13.83
C TRP A 9 -2.50 20.09 -14.62
N SER A 10 -2.11 20.21 -15.89
CA SER A 10 -1.63 19.10 -16.70
C SER A 10 -0.17 18.81 -16.36
N LEU A 11 0.15 17.61 -15.90
CA LEU A 11 1.53 17.19 -15.64
C LEU A 11 2.22 16.89 -16.99
N GLN A 12 3.20 17.71 -17.39
CA GLN A 12 4.06 17.43 -18.55
C GLN A 12 5.30 16.62 -18.12
N GLU A 13 5.66 15.65 -18.97
CA GLU A 13 6.79 14.74 -18.85
C GLU A 13 8.12 15.50 -19.04
N ILE A 14 8.98 15.52 -18.02
CA ILE A 14 10.34 16.08 -18.12
C ILE A 14 11.26 14.99 -18.70
N ARG A 15 11.81 15.22 -19.89
CA ARG A 15 12.87 14.40 -20.49
C ARG A 15 14.23 14.96 -20.10
N THR A 16 15.02 14.22 -19.35
CA THR A 16 16.46 14.47 -19.20
C THR A 16 17.25 13.25 -19.68
N SER A 17 17.99 13.45 -20.77
CA SER A 17 18.98 12.55 -21.36
C SER A 17 20.35 12.77 -20.70
N ASP A 18 21.10 11.66 -20.56
CA ASP A 18 22.47 11.48 -20.03
C ASP A 18 22.62 11.57 -18.49
N ALA A 19 23.02 10.53 -17.73
CA ALA A 19 23.90 9.39 -18.05
C ALA A 19 23.44 8.04 -17.42
N HIS A 20 23.87 6.97 -18.09
CA HIS A 20 23.44 5.58 -17.98
C HIS A 20 23.78 4.80 -16.69
N ARG A 21 22.75 4.21 -16.06
CA ARG A 21 22.57 2.74 -16.00
C ARG A 21 21.08 2.40 -15.73
N ARG A 22 20.48 1.71 -16.71
CA ARG A 22 19.06 1.39 -16.92
C ARG A 22 18.48 0.45 -15.86
N THR A 23 17.39 0.84 -15.19
CA THR A 23 15.98 0.39 -15.36
C THR A 23 15.69 -1.09 -15.08
N LEU A 24 14.97 -1.35 -13.99
CA LEU A 24 13.84 -2.29 -14.01
C LEU A 24 12.60 -1.51 -13.57
N GLU A 25 11.54 -1.66 -14.35
CA GLU A 25 10.27 -0.94 -14.24
C GLU A 25 9.55 -1.34 -12.95
N VAL A 26 9.56 -0.47 -11.94
CA VAL A 26 8.62 -0.60 -10.82
C VAL A 26 7.37 0.16 -11.23
N HIS A 27 6.41 -0.56 -11.82
CA HIS A 27 5.09 -0.02 -12.13
C HIS A 27 4.27 0.38 -10.88
N ASP A 28 4.82 0.21 -9.68
CA ASP A 28 4.12 0.54 -8.45
C ASP A 28 4.58 1.89 -7.90
N ARG A 29 3.79 2.90 -8.26
CA ARG A 29 3.76 4.23 -7.67
C ARG A 29 3.88 4.14 -6.15
N VAL A 30 4.96 4.72 -5.61
CA VAL A 30 5.09 5.00 -4.18
C VAL A 30 4.01 6.02 -3.82
N TRP A 31 3.02 5.59 -3.04
CA TRP A 31 2.06 6.51 -2.43
C TRP A 31 2.59 6.95 -1.07
N SER A 32 2.87 8.23 -0.93
CA SER A 32 2.93 8.89 0.37
C SER A 32 1.54 8.90 0.99
N ILE A 33 1.42 8.55 2.27
CA ILE A 33 0.19 8.76 3.05
C ILE A 33 0.09 10.27 3.32
N ALA A 34 -0.41 11.02 2.34
CA ALA A 34 -0.84 12.39 2.56
C ALA A 34 -2.21 12.33 3.25
N MET A 35 -2.23 12.46 4.56
CA MET A 35 -3.44 12.63 5.35
C MET A 35 -4.08 13.99 5.01
N ASN A 36 -4.82 14.06 3.90
CA ASN A 36 -5.83 15.09 3.70
C ASN A 36 -7.22 14.47 3.92
N PRO A 37 -7.75 14.47 5.17
CA PRO A 37 -9.00 13.79 5.51
C PRO A 37 -10.25 14.40 4.85
N THR A 38 -10.14 15.60 4.25
CA THR A 38 -11.27 16.32 3.66
C THR A 38 -11.43 16.08 2.16
N GLY A 39 -10.43 15.51 1.48
CA GLY A 39 -10.44 15.25 0.04
C GLY A 39 -10.46 13.76 -0.36
N SER A 40 -10.59 12.83 0.59
CA SER A 40 -10.51 11.40 0.26
C SER A 40 -11.74 10.91 -0.49
N VAL A 41 -11.53 10.29 -1.65
CA VAL A 41 -12.56 9.65 -2.47
C VAL A 41 -13.09 8.37 -1.81
N MET A 42 -12.29 7.74 -0.94
CA MET A 42 -12.62 6.46 -0.32
C MET A 42 -12.05 6.37 1.10
N LYS A 43 -12.83 5.81 2.02
CA LYS A 43 -12.45 5.65 3.42
C LYS A 43 -12.77 4.23 3.86
N TRP A 44 -11.79 3.59 4.50
CA TRP A 44 -11.96 2.32 5.18
C TRP A 44 -11.45 2.42 6.59
N GLU A 45 -12.17 1.78 7.49
CA GLU A 45 -11.78 1.71 8.89
C GLU A 45 -11.18 0.36 9.18
N GLU A 46 -10.04 0.38 9.87
CA GLU A 46 -9.41 -0.83 10.37
C GLU A 46 -10.28 -1.43 11.49
N PRO A 47 -10.74 -2.69 11.38
CA PRO A 47 -11.73 -3.25 12.31
C PRO A 47 -11.32 -3.40 13.77
N PHE A 48 -10.03 -3.34 14.10
CA PHE A 48 -9.51 -3.61 15.45
C PHE A 48 -8.89 -2.38 16.12
N ASP A 49 -9.21 -1.18 15.61
CA ASP A 49 -8.64 0.11 16.02
C ASP A 49 -7.11 0.08 16.17
N SER A 50 -6.45 -0.60 15.24
CA SER A 50 -5.00 -0.76 15.18
C SER A 50 -4.39 0.23 14.21
N THR A 51 -3.31 0.88 14.63
CA THR A 51 -2.47 1.72 13.75
C THR A 51 -1.98 0.91 12.55
N LEU A 52 -2.05 1.51 11.37
CA LEU A 52 -1.44 1.01 10.13
C LEU A 52 -0.04 1.61 9.98
N TYR A 53 0.96 0.76 9.76
CA TYR A 53 2.37 1.17 9.63
C TYR A 53 2.82 1.24 8.18
N CYS A 54 2.25 0.40 7.32
CA CYS A 54 2.58 0.36 5.91
C CYS A 54 1.36 0.01 5.06
N VAL A 55 1.41 0.43 3.80
CA VAL A 55 0.38 0.17 2.80
C VAL A 55 1.04 0.01 1.43
N GLN A 56 0.57 -0.96 0.66
CA GLN A 56 0.93 -1.15 -0.74
C GLN A 56 -0.34 -1.36 -1.57
N SER A 57 -0.36 -0.86 -2.79
CA SER A 57 -1.45 -1.01 -3.75
C SER A 57 -0.87 -1.53 -5.06
N ASP A 58 -1.58 -2.42 -5.74
CA ASP A 58 -1.26 -2.86 -7.13
C ASP A 58 -1.56 -1.77 -8.17
N GLY A 59 -2.19 -0.67 -7.74
CA GLY A 59 -2.65 0.40 -8.62
C GLY A 59 -4.03 0.12 -9.25
N HIS A 60 -4.52 -1.11 -9.11
CA HIS A 60 -5.84 -1.57 -9.53
C HIS A 60 -6.76 -1.68 -8.31
N TYR A 61 -7.15 -2.89 -7.90
CA TYR A 61 -8.16 -3.11 -6.87
C TYR A 61 -7.56 -3.56 -5.55
N ALA A 62 -6.39 -4.19 -5.53
CA ALA A 62 -5.82 -4.72 -4.30
C ALA A 62 -5.07 -3.64 -3.51
N VAL A 63 -5.34 -3.59 -2.21
CA VAL A 63 -4.55 -2.82 -1.25
C VAL A 63 -4.19 -3.74 -0.10
N ILE A 64 -2.92 -3.77 0.28
CA ILE A 64 -2.40 -4.55 1.40
C ILE A 64 -1.90 -3.59 2.47
N THR A 65 -2.29 -3.79 3.72
CA THR A 65 -1.88 -2.95 4.85
C THR A 65 -1.24 -3.76 5.96
N GLY A 66 -0.12 -3.31 6.49
CA GLY A 66 0.50 -3.85 7.70
C GLY A 66 0.09 -3.06 8.94
N THR A 67 -0.19 -3.78 10.03
CA THR A 67 -0.74 -3.19 11.26
C THR A 67 0.19 -3.35 12.45
N ALA A 68 -0.07 -2.57 13.51
CA ALA A 68 0.59 -2.69 14.81
C ALA A 68 0.37 -4.05 15.51
N ARG A 69 -0.66 -4.79 15.09
CA ARG A 69 -1.19 -5.93 15.83
C ARG A 69 -0.55 -7.24 15.36
N HIS A 70 0.47 -7.69 16.08
CA HIS A 70 0.97 -9.09 16.06
C HIS A 70 1.22 -9.70 14.67
N GLY A 71 1.87 -8.96 13.76
CA GLY A 71 2.21 -9.43 12.43
C GLY A 71 1.01 -9.48 11.49
N MET A 72 -0.10 -8.83 11.86
CA MET A 72 -1.33 -8.84 11.09
C MET A 72 -1.20 -7.93 9.87
N VAL A 73 -1.40 -8.56 8.72
CA VAL A 73 -1.56 -7.94 7.40
C VAL A 73 -3.00 -8.08 6.96
N ARG A 74 -3.54 -7.08 6.27
CA ARG A 74 -4.86 -7.15 5.65
C ARG A 74 -4.80 -6.96 4.15
N LEU A 75 -5.63 -7.74 3.47
CA LEU A 75 -5.98 -7.55 2.08
C LEU A 75 -7.34 -6.84 1.98
N TRP A 76 -7.34 -5.77 1.21
CA TRP A 76 -8.50 -4.96 0.88
C TRP A 76 -8.72 -4.98 -0.63
N ASP A 77 -9.97 -4.85 -1.01
CA ASP A 77 -10.36 -4.66 -2.40
C ASP A 77 -11.08 -3.31 -2.52
N LYS A 78 -10.65 -2.46 -3.45
CA LYS A 78 -11.21 -1.12 -3.68
C LYS A 78 -12.72 -1.10 -3.91
N ARG A 79 -13.28 -2.21 -4.36
CA ARG A 79 -14.70 -2.39 -4.67
C ARG A 79 -15.53 -2.73 -3.44
N HIS A 80 -14.88 -3.05 -2.32
CA HIS A 80 -15.52 -3.46 -1.07
C HIS A 80 -15.23 -2.46 0.06
N SER A 81 -16.16 -2.35 1.01
CA SER A 81 -16.01 -1.49 2.19
C SER A 81 -15.35 -2.21 3.38
N ARG A 82 -15.22 -3.54 3.31
CA ARG A 82 -14.66 -4.38 4.37
C ARG A 82 -13.39 -5.07 3.85
N PRO A 83 -12.44 -5.41 4.73
CA PRO A 83 -11.27 -6.18 4.32
C PRO A 83 -11.71 -7.57 3.84
N ILE A 84 -11.04 -8.05 2.80
CA ILE A 84 -11.31 -9.35 2.19
C ILE A 84 -10.70 -10.46 3.04
N GLN A 85 -9.45 -10.26 3.49
CA GLN A 85 -8.72 -11.28 4.23
C GLN A 85 -7.71 -10.66 5.21
N MET A 86 -7.36 -11.44 6.23
CA MET A 86 -6.29 -11.14 7.17
C MET A 86 -5.30 -12.29 7.22
N TYR A 87 -4.02 -11.96 7.38
CA TYR A 87 -2.93 -12.91 7.53
C TYR A 87 -2.11 -12.53 8.74
N TYR A 88 -1.68 -13.53 9.52
CA TYR A 88 -0.72 -13.35 10.61
C TYR A 88 0.63 -13.86 10.17
N VAL A 89 1.64 -12.98 10.21
CA VAL A 89 2.98 -13.30 9.76
C VAL A 89 3.94 -13.30 10.95
N GLY A 90 4.83 -14.29 10.98
CA GLY A 90 5.82 -14.48 12.04
C GLY A 90 5.25 -15.12 13.31
N ARG A 91 6.10 -15.22 14.33
CA ARG A 91 5.76 -15.76 15.66
C ARG A 91 6.03 -14.69 16.71
N GLY A 92 4.99 -14.04 17.23
CA GLY A 92 5.11 -13.08 18.33
C GLY A 92 4.29 -11.81 18.15
N SER A 93 4.49 -10.87 19.06
CA SER A 93 3.75 -9.60 19.13
C SER A 93 4.51 -8.46 18.46
N SER A 94 4.85 -8.62 17.17
CA SER A 94 5.55 -7.57 16.41
C SER A 94 4.59 -6.81 15.48
N PRO A 95 4.69 -5.49 15.34
CA PRO A 95 4.07 -4.76 14.24
C PRO A 95 4.58 -5.19 12.87
N VAL A 96 3.79 -4.96 11.83
CA VAL A 96 4.27 -5.03 10.44
C VAL A 96 4.81 -3.67 10.03
N TYR A 97 6.12 -3.50 10.02
CA TYR A 97 6.76 -2.20 9.75
C TYR A 97 6.75 -1.84 8.26
N SER A 98 6.98 -2.82 7.40
CA SER A 98 6.91 -2.65 5.94
C SER A 98 6.50 -3.96 5.28
N LEU A 99 5.94 -3.86 4.08
CA LEU A 99 5.57 -5.01 3.27
C LEU A 99 5.83 -4.74 1.80
N ALA A 100 6.06 -5.82 1.05
CA ALA A 100 6.16 -5.86 -0.40
C ALA A 100 5.40 -7.09 -0.89
N TYR A 101 4.68 -7.03 -2.02
CA TYR A 101 4.05 -8.23 -2.60
C TYR A 101 4.11 -8.26 -4.12
N ASP A 102 3.99 -9.47 -4.65
CA ASP A 102 3.80 -9.78 -6.07
C ASP A 102 2.59 -10.73 -6.24
N SER A 103 2.39 -11.26 -7.45
CA SER A 103 1.25 -12.13 -7.76
C SER A 103 1.20 -13.45 -6.98
N GLY A 104 2.30 -13.87 -6.35
CA GLY A 104 2.42 -15.15 -5.64
C GLY A 104 2.98 -15.04 -4.23
N HIS A 105 3.65 -13.94 -3.87
CA HIS A 105 4.34 -13.82 -2.60
C HIS A 105 4.02 -12.51 -1.89
N LEU A 106 3.98 -12.57 -0.56
CA LEU A 106 3.90 -11.40 0.32
C LEU A 106 5.07 -11.43 1.30
N TYR A 107 5.94 -10.43 1.19
CA TYR A 107 7.09 -10.19 2.04
C TYR A 107 6.75 -9.18 3.13
N VAL A 108 7.08 -9.51 4.37
CA VAL A 108 6.65 -8.75 5.56
C VAL A 108 7.83 -8.56 6.50
N ALA A 109 8.19 -7.31 6.77
CA ALA A 109 9.24 -6.97 7.74
C ALA A 109 8.65 -6.79 9.14
N LEU A 110 9.14 -7.60 10.07
CA LEU A 110 8.84 -7.58 11.50
C LEU A 110 10.10 -7.19 12.30
N ASP A 111 9.97 -7.12 13.62
CA ASP A 111 11.07 -6.83 14.56
C ASP A 111 12.27 -7.79 14.43
N LYS A 112 12.00 -9.08 14.20
CA LYS A 112 13.01 -10.15 14.19
C LYS A 112 13.45 -10.56 12.79
N GLY A 113 12.90 -9.95 11.74
CA GLY A 113 13.30 -10.23 10.37
C GLY A 113 12.17 -10.15 9.35
N ILE A 114 12.50 -10.54 8.13
CA ILE A 114 11.58 -10.57 6.99
C ILE A 114 11.01 -11.98 6.84
N ASN A 115 9.70 -12.07 6.71
CA ASN A 115 8.96 -13.30 6.51
C ASN A 115 8.27 -13.26 5.14
N MET A 116 8.05 -14.42 4.54
CA MET A 116 7.38 -14.57 3.26
C MET A 116 6.15 -15.47 3.43
N LEU A 117 5.00 -15.03 2.92
CA LEU A 117 3.87 -15.90 2.62
C LEU A 117 3.92 -16.26 1.14
N ASP A 118 3.82 -17.56 0.85
CA ASP A 118 3.79 -18.11 -0.49
C ASP A 118 2.37 -18.60 -0.80
N PHE A 119 1.75 -18.00 -1.83
CA PHE A 119 0.42 -18.33 -2.31
C PHE A 119 0.45 -19.16 -3.60
N THR A 120 1.63 -19.54 -4.08
CA THR A 120 1.81 -20.39 -5.26
C THR A 120 1.64 -21.87 -4.94
N VAL A 121 1.87 -22.25 -3.68
CA VAL A 121 1.71 -23.62 -3.20
C VAL A 121 0.23 -23.88 -2.88
N ARG A 122 -0.31 -24.96 -3.44
CA ARG A 122 -1.69 -25.41 -3.25
C ARG A 122 -1.84 -26.35 -2.05
#